data_AF-A0A7C5LVG6-F1
#
_entry.id   AF-A0A7C5LVG6-F1
#
_cell.length_a   1.000
_cell.length_b   1.000
_cell.length_c   1.000
_cell.angle_alpha   90.00
_cell.angle_beta   90.00
_cell.angle_gamma   90.00
#
_symmetry.space_group_name_H-M   'P 1'
#
loop_
_entity.id
_entity.type
_entity.pdbx_description
1 polymer ?
#
loop_
_entity_poly.entity_id
_entity_poly.type
_entity_poly.pdbx_seq_one_letter_code
_entity_poly.pdbx_strand_id
1 'polypeptide(L)'
;MNIPATPFLKRALVAGFCLTAGLAAGLAPAQAQVKKQVKPIASGFLNVRSGPGTSYADIGDLASGSVIDVLGYDPTDRWAIINWNGQIAYVARNFLTDPAPVPTAGAGLGWFEVTGIPANDADGGLVVRAGPGTKFARLTVVPNGTRLKIIALSPNRKWSQAQSPSGATGWVRNSYLRPTTAPAQSQPQPQPQPQPLPAGPTTSMITTPGWPTTVYEFPNDTAPSLTVLNPNSPVAVVEQLHQDWVKVLVDGQEGYLHSQGATPGGGASTTEGMQVGLSCAGTEPFWTYQINTDGTTVFEDVGSQGAPIASTMNQINGTSYPYTFQAGPITGQLNNQVCSDGMSDNLYPWELLLNVTLNGSQQTVQGCCTLQ
;
A
#
# COMPACT_ATOMS: atom_id res chain seq x y z
N MET A 1 -41.52 -69.21 -54.49
CA MET A 1 -40.41 -70.06 -54.00
C MET A 1 -39.20 -69.79 -54.89
N ASN A 2 -38.02 -69.65 -54.30
CA ASN A 2 -36.68 -69.45 -54.88
C ASN A 2 -36.20 -68.02 -55.20
N ILE A 3 -35.49 -67.47 -54.21
CA ILE A 3 -34.16 -66.79 -54.32
C ILE A 3 -33.13 -67.91 -54.69
N PRO A 4 -32.02 -67.77 -55.45
CA PRO A 4 -30.91 -66.77 -55.40
C PRO A 4 -30.37 -66.39 -56.82
N ALA A 5 -29.26 -65.69 -57.11
CA ALA A 5 -27.96 -65.52 -56.47
C ALA A 5 -27.19 -64.32 -57.11
N THR A 6 -26.36 -63.64 -56.31
CA THR A 6 -25.12 -62.93 -56.72
C THR A 6 -24.02 -63.95 -57.08
N PRO A 7 -22.93 -63.69 -57.87
CA PRO A 7 -21.93 -62.63 -57.60
C PRO A 7 -21.03 -62.10 -58.78
N PHE A 8 -20.09 -61.21 -58.38
CA PHE A 8 -18.80 -60.80 -58.99
C PHE A 8 -18.70 -59.66 -60.05
N LEU A 9 -18.28 -58.51 -59.51
CA LEU A 9 -17.11 -57.68 -59.86
C LEU A 9 -16.70 -57.51 -61.35
N LYS A 10 -16.77 -56.26 -61.82
CA LYS A 10 -15.69 -55.61 -62.58
C LYS A 10 -15.67 -54.09 -62.30
N ARG A 11 -14.46 -53.59 -62.06
CA ARG A 11 -14.11 -52.21 -61.74
C ARG A 11 -14.39 -51.27 -62.93
N ALA A 12 -14.91 -50.07 -62.69
CA ALA A 12 -14.27 -48.79 -63.03
C ALA A 12 -15.23 -47.58 -62.92
N LEU A 13 -14.68 -46.47 -62.43
CA LEU A 13 -15.13 -45.07 -62.53
C LEU A 13 -16.34 -44.63 -61.69
N VAL A 14 -16.04 -44.29 -60.43
CA VAL A 14 -16.85 -43.38 -59.62
C VAL A 14 -16.56 -41.95 -60.07
N ALA A 15 -17.50 -41.31 -60.74
CA ALA A 15 -17.60 -39.86 -60.79
C ALA A 15 -18.25 -39.40 -59.48
N GLY A 16 -17.42 -39.14 -58.48
CA GLY A 16 -17.85 -38.60 -57.20
C GLY A 16 -18.24 -37.14 -57.36
N PHE A 17 -19.55 -36.88 -57.35
CA PHE A 17 -20.10 -35.55 -57.20
C PHE A 17 -19.78 -35.06 -55.78
N CYS A 18 -18.70 -34.30 -55.65
CA CYS A 18 -18.28 -33.71 -54.40
C CYS A 18 -19.15 -32.47 -54.14
N LEU A 19 -20.35 -32.68 -53.55
CA LEU A 19 -21.07 -31.59 -52.91
C LEU A 19 -20.45 -31.38 -51.52
N THR A 20 -19.77 -30.25 -51.43
CA THR A 20 -19.06 -29.71 -50.28
C THR A 20 -20.02 -29.47 -49.10
N ALA A 21 -19.99 -30.36 -48.10
CA ALA A 21 -20.46 -30.02 -46.76
C ALA A 21 -19.40 -29.13 -46.09
N GLY A 22 -19.45 -27.83 -46.38
CA GLY A 22 -18.64 -26.84 -45.68
C GLY A 22 -19.00 -26.86 -44.19
N LEU A 23 -17.99 -27.05 -43.33
CA LEU A 23 -18.07 -26.64 -41.94
C LEU A 23 -18.30 -25.13 -41.94
N ALA A 24 -19.57 -24.70 -41.84
CA ALA A 24 -19.86 -23.42 -41.24
C ALA A 24 -19.59 -23.59 -39.74
N ALA A 25 -18.34 -23.38 -39.33
CA ALA A 25 -18.05 -22.95 -37.97
C ALA A 25 -18.79 -21.62 -37.82
N GLY A 26 -20.04 -21.69 -37.35
CA GLY A 26 -20.77 -20.52 -36.95
C GLY A 26 -19.93 -19.82 -35.90
N LEU A 27 -19.33 -18.69 -36.27
CA LEU A 27 -18.82 -17.73 -35.32
C LEU A 27 -20.02 -17.37 -34.47
N ALA A 28 -20.10 -17.97 -33.27
CA ALA A 28 -20.98 -17.44 -32.25
C ALA A 28 -20.66 -15.94 -32.15
N PRO A 29 -21.67 -15.06 -32.21
CA PRO A 29 -21.41 -13.64 -32.09
C PRO A 29 -20.61 -13.43 -30.80
N ALA A 30 -19.46 -12.76 -30.91
CA ALA A 30 -18.71 -12.31 -29.75
C ALA A 30 -19.69 -11.49 -28.89
N GLN A 31 -20.15 -12.06 -27.79
CA GLN A 31 -21.07 -11.38 -26.89
C GLN A 31 -20.39 -10.10 -26.42
N ALA A 32 -21.10 -8.98 -26.52
CA ALA A 32 -20.56 -7.67 -26.21
C ALA A 32 -20.05 -7.65 -24.77
N GLN A 33 -18.74 -7.51 -24.60
CA GLN A 33 -18.14 -7.36 -23.28
C GLN A 33 -18.52 -5.98 -22.73
N VAL A 34 -19.29 -5.96 -21.65
CA VAL A 34 -19.66 -4.72 -20.96
C VAL A 34 -18.75 -4.56 -19.76
N LYS A 35 -17.99 -3.46 -19.71
CA LYS A 35 -17.17 -3.14 -18.54
C LYS A 35 -18.05 -2.78 -17.36
N LYS A 36 -17.80 -3.42 -16.23
CA LYS A 36 -18.42 -3.12 -14.94
C LYS A 36 -17.36 -2.94 -13.88
N GLN A 37 -17.68 -2.23 -12.82
CA GLN A 37 -16.81 -2.02 -11.68
C GLN A 37 -17.40 -2.67 -10.43
N VAL A 38 -16.58 -3.33 -9.63
CA VAL A 38 -16.97 -3.85 -8.31
C VAL A 38 -17.21 -2.68 -7.37
N LYS A 39 -18.40 -2.60 -6.78
CA LYS A 39 -18.75 -1.58 -5.79
C LYS A 39 -17.80 -1.66 -4.59
N PRO A 40 -17.66 -0.58 -3.80
CA PRO A 40 -17.01 -0.66 -2.49
C PRO A 40 -17.73 -1.69 -1.60
N ILE A 41 -17.00 -2.69 -1.08
CA ILE A 41 -17.54 -3.74 -0.20
C ILE A 41 -16.78 -3.69 1.13
N ALA A 42 -17.50 -3.75 2.25
CA ALA A 42 -16.91 -3.65 3.60
C ALA A 42 -15.92 -4.78 3.94
N SER A 43 -16.11 -5.98 3.39
CA SER A 43 -15.16 -7.09 3.51
C SER A 43 -13.93 -6.95 2.59
N GLY A 44 -13.91 -5.97 1.70
CA GLY A 44 -12.81 -5.69 0.78
C GLY A 44 -12.92 -6.37 -0.59
N PHE A 45 -13.67 -7.46 -0.73
CA PHE A 45 -13.71 -8.27 -1.96
C PHE A 45 -15.10 -8.84 -2.32
N LEU A 46 -15.25 -9.21 -3.59
CA LEU A 46 -16.40 -9.89 -4.19
C LEU A 46 -15.99 -11.28 -4.68
N ASN A 47 -16.63 -12.32 -4.15
CA ASN A 47 -16.33 -13.71 -4.51
C ASN A 47 -16.72 -14.02 -5.96
N VAL A 48 -15.88 -14.82 -6.61
CA VAL A 48 -16.02 -15.40 -7.94
C VAL A 48 -16.42 -16.87 -7.78
N ARG A 49 -17.56 -17.26 -8.35
CA ARG A 49 -18.14 -18.58 -8.12
C ARG A 49 -18.18 -19.43 -9.37
N SER A 50 -18.13 -20.75 -9.19
CA SER A 50 -18.23 -21.73 -10.28
C SER A 50 -19.64 -21.87 -10.88
N GLY A 51 -20.66 -21.29 -10.25
CA GLY A 51 -22.04 -21.26 -10.76
C GLY A 51 -22.86 -20.09 -10.18
N PRO A 52 -24.05 -19.80 -10.77
CA PRO A 52 -24.87 -18.64 -10.42
C PRO A 52 -25.68 -18.89 -9.13
N GLY A 53 -25.00 -18.91 -7.98
CA GLY A 53 -25.61 -19.08 -6.66
C GLY A 53 -24.59 -19.05 -5.52
N THR A 54 -25.02 -18.70 -4.31
CA THR A 54 -24.15 -18.69 -3.12
C THR A 54 -23.77 -20.09 -2.63
N SER A 55 -24.47 -21.13 -3.08
CA SER A 55 -24.17 -22.53 -2.78
C SER A 55 -23.09 -23.14 -3.69
N TYR A 56 -22.67 -22.44 -4.76
CA TYR A 56 -21.60 -22.88 -5.65
C TYR A 56 -20.24 -22.55 -5.07
N ALA A 57 -19.23 -23.36 -5.42
CA ALA A 57 -17.88 -23.22 -4.91
C ALA A 57 -17.30 -21.83 -5.21
N ASP A 58 -16.62 -21.29 -4.20
CA ASP A 58 -15.79 -20.11 -4.34
C ASP A 58 -14.48 -20.50 -5.04
N ILE A 59 -14.15 -19.80 -6.12
CA ILE A 59 -13.00 -20.09 -6.98
C ILE A 59 -12.08 -18.87 -7.14
N GLY A 60 -12.31 -17.80 -6.36
CA GLY A 60 -11.44 -16.63 -6.31
C GLY A 60 -12.16 -15.37 -5.85
N ASP A 61 -11.41 -14.27 -5.72
CA ASP A 61 -11.91 -13.01 -5.20
C ASP A 61 -11.54 -11.83 -6.10
N LEU A 62 -12.47 -10.89 -6.26
CA LEU A 62 -12.25 -9.61 -6.92
C LEU A 62 -12.20 -8.50 -5.87
N ALA A 63 -11.12 -7.73 -5.83
CA ALA A 63 -11.02 -6.58 -4.94
C ALA A 63 -12.10 -5.53 -5.25
N SER A 64 -12.54 -4.82 -4.21
CA SER A 64 -13.40 -3.64 -4.35
C SER A 64 -12.80 -2.63 -5.34
N GLY A 65 -13.62 -2.06 -6.22
CA GLY A 65 -13.17 -1.12 -7.23
C GLY A 65 -12.59 -1.73 -8.51
N SER A 66 -12.41 -3.06 -8.56
CA SER A 66 -11.93 -3.77 -9.76
C SER A 66 -12.85 -3.52 -10.97
N VAL A 67 -12.26 -3.19 -12.13
CA VAL A 67 -13.01 -3.13 -13.39
C VAL A 67 -12.86 -4.46 -14.12
N ILE A 68 -14.00 -5.07 -14.44
CA ILE A 68 -14.09 -6.40 -15.03
C ILE A 68 -14.87 -6.36 -16.34
N ASP A 69 -14.56 -7.28 -17.25
CA ASP A 69 -15.32 -7.51 -18.46
C ASP A 69 -16.45 -8.51 -18.17
N VAL A 70 -17.70 -8.07 -18.32
CA VAL A 70 -18.89 -8.92 -18.20
C VAL A 70 -19.27 -9.43 -19.59
N LEU A 71 -19.25 -10.74 -19.75
CA LEU A 71 -19.59 -11.44 -21.00
C LEU A 71 -21.11 -11.49 -21.22
N GLY A 72 -21.88 -11.43 -20.14
CA GLY A 72 -23.34 -11.51 -20.14
C GLY A 72 -23.90 -11.69 -18.74
N TYR A 73 -25.18 -12.00 -18.64
CA TYR A 73 -25.86 -12.28 -17.37
C TYR A 73 -26.51 -13.66 -17.42
N ASP A 74 -26.64 -14.30 -16.26
CA ASP A 74 -27.38 -15.55 -16.15
C ASP A 74 -28.89 -15.35 -16.47
N PRO A 75 -29.67 -16.41 -16.73
CA PRO A 75 -31.09 -16.29 -17.04
C PRO A 75 -31.94 -15.58 -15.98
N THR A 76 -31.46 -15.49 -14.73
CA THR A 76 -32.15 -14.75 -13.65
C THR A 76 -31.70 -13.30 -13.52
N ASP A 77 -30.71 -12.87 -14.30
CA ASP A 77 -30.15 -11.51 -14.33
C ASP A 77 -29.60 -11.04 -12.96
N ARG A 78 -29.24 -12.00 -12.09
CA ARG A 78 -28.69 -11.78 -10.73
C ARG A 78 -27.18 -12.00 -10.67
N TRP A 79 -26.62 -12.72 -11.63
CA TRP A 79 -25.21 -13.07 -11.72
C TRP A 79 -24.64 -12.59 -13.06
N ALA A 80 -23.51 -11.90 -12.98
CA ALA A 80 -22.73 -11.54 -14.15
C ALA A 80 -21.78 -12.68 -14.50
N ILE A 81 -21.70 -13.00 -15.80
CA ILE A 81 -20.84 -14.03 -16.36
C ILE A 81 -19.51 -13.38 -16.75
N ILE A 82 -18.41 -13.92 -16.26
CA ILE A 82 -17.06 -13.42 -16.53
C ILE A 82 -16.15 -14.55 -17.02
N ASN A 83 -15.03 -14.19 -17.64
CA ASN A 83 -13.92 -15.11 -17.87
C ASN A 83 -12.94 -15.01 -16.70
N TRP A 84 -12.77 -16.10 -15.95
CA TRP A 84 -11.83 -16.20 -14.83
C TRP A 84 -10.79 -17.26 -15.16
N ASN A 85 -9.53 -16.86 -15.42
CA ASN A 85 -8.43 -17.78 -15.74
C ASN A 85 -8.75 -18.77 -16.88
N GLY A 86 -9.52 -18.35 -17.89
CA GLY A 86 -9.86 -19.18 -19.06
C GLY A 86 -11.11 -20.05 -18.89
N GLN A 87 -11.78 -19.99 -17.74
CA GLN A 87 -13.06 -20.67 -17.48
C GLN A 87 -14.19 -19.68 -17.21
N ILE A 88 -15.43 -20.11 -17.47
CA ILE A 88 -16.63 -19.32 -17.17
C ILE A 88 -16.87 -19.30 -15.65
N ALA A 89 -17.09 -18.11 -15.11
CA ALA A 89 -17.38 -17.91 -13.70
C ALA A 89 -18.47 -16.85 -13.49
N TYR A 90 -18.96 -16.75 -12.25
CA TYR A 90 -20.13 -15.96 -11.90
C TYR A 90 -19.84 -15.05 -10.70
N VAL A 91 -20.24 -13.78 -10.80
CA VAL A 91 -20.18 -12.81 -9.69
C VAL A 91 -21.55 -12.18 -9.48
N ALA A 92 -21.88 -11.84 -8.24
CA ALA A 92 -23.19 -11.28 -7.93
C ALA A 92 -23.35 -9.87 -8.52
N ARG A 93 -24.32 -9.70 -9.42
CA ARG A 93 -24.54 -8.46 -10.18
C ARG A 93 -24.82 -7.25 -9.30
N ASN A 94 -25.45 -7.44 -8.15
CA ASN A 94 -25.76 -6.36 -7.21
C ASN A 94 -24.51 -5.66 -6.66
N PHE A 95 -23.34 -6.28 -6.77
CA PHE A 95 -22.05 -5.69 -6.40
C PHE A 95 -21.32 -5.06 -7.59
N LEU A 96 -21.97 -4.95 -8.75
CA LEU A 96 -21.43 -4.32 -9.93
C LEU A 96 -22.12 -2.97 -10.19
N THR A 97 -21.35 -1.99 -10.63
CA THR A 97 -21.82 -0.70 -11.10
C THR A 97 -21.21 -0.41 -12.47
N ASP A 98 -21.78 0.54 -13.21
CA ASP A 98 -21.06 1.14 -14.33
C ASP A 98 -19.78 1.79 -13.78
N PRO A 99 -18.62 1.59 -14.44
CA PRO A 99 -17.43 2.34 -14.09
C PRO A 99 -17.75 3.83 -14.22
N ALA A 100 -17.26 4.63 -13.27
CA ALA A 100 -17.42 6.08 -13.36
C ALA A 100 -16.97 6.56 -14.75
N PRO A 101 -17.74 7.42 -15.44
CA PRO A 101 -17.35 7.94 -16.74
C PRO A 101 -15.94 8.52 -16.62
N VAL A 102 -14.99 7.97 -17.37
CA VAL A 102 -13.65 8.57 -17.47
C VAL A 102 -13.86 9.93 -18.15
N PRO A 103 -13.60 11.07 -17.50
CA PRO A 103 -13.72 12.35 -18.17
C PRO A 103 -12.73 12.36 -19.33
N THR A 104 -13.26 12.42 -20.56
CA THR A 104 -12.44 12.68 -21.75
C THR A 104 -12.20 14.19 -21.81
N ALA A 105 -11.38 14.71 -20.91
CA ALA A 105 -10.87 16.08 -20.93
C ALA A 105 -9.61 16.14 -20.04
N GLY A 106 -8.51 16.67 -20.59
CA GLY A 106 -7.15 16.47 -20.10
C GLY A 106 -6.93 16.72 -18.60
N ALA A 107 -6.10 15.87 -18.00
CA ALA A 107 -5.55 16.09 -16.66
C ALA A 107 -5.03 17.53 -16.57
N GLY A 108 -5.54 18.30 -15.61
CA GLY A 108 -4.90 19.51 -15.13
C GLY A 108 -3.75 19.18 -14.18
N LEU A 109 -3.15 20.19 -13.59
CA LEU A 109 -2.24 20.01 -12.46
C LEU A 109 -3.06 19.73 -11.18
N GLY A 110 -2.49 19.01 -10.22
CA GLY A 110 -3.16 18.69 -8.96
C GLY A 110 -3.18 17.20 -8.64
N TRP A 111 -4.08 16.77 -7.76
CA TRP A 111 -4.12 15.39 -7.29
C TRP A 111 -4.97 14.49 -8.19
N PHE A 112 -4.43 13.32 -8.49
CA PHE A 112 -5.08 12.31 -9.30
C PHE A 112 -4.92 10.94 -8.67
N GLU A 113 -5.87 10.06 -8.93
CA GLU A 113 -5.84 8.67 -8.57
C GLU A 113 -5.67 7.82 -9.82
N VAL A 114 -4.82 6.80 -9.75
CA VAL A 114 -4.65 5.80 -10.81
C VAL A 114 -5.91 4.95 -10.87
N THR A 115 -6.53 4.83 -12.04
CA THR A 115 -7.74 4.04 -12.25
C THR A 115 -7.76 3.33 -13.61
N GLY A 116 -8.66 2.36 -13.77
CA GLY A 116 -8.90 1.71 -15.06
C GLY A 116 -7.85 0.69 -15.49
N ILE A 117 -7.01 0.21 -14.56
CA ILE A 117 -6.08 -0.90 -14.80
C ILE A 117 -6.82 -2.23 -14.53
N PRO A 118 -6.86 -3.18 -15.49
CA PRO A 118 -7.42 -4.51 -15.29
C PRO A 118 -6.68 -5.30 -14.19
N ALA A 119 -7.39 -6.16 -13.46
CA ALA A 119 -6.79 -6.98 -12.39
C ALA A 119 -5.74 -7.98 -12.90
N ASN A 120 -5.83 -8.37 -14.18
CA ASN A 120 -4.91 -9.28 -14.86
C ASN A 120 -3.96 -8.54 -15.83
N ASP A 121 -3.76 -7.24 -15.64
CA ASP A 121 -2.80 -6.47 -16.43
C ASP A 121 -1.39 -7.07 -16.31
N ALA A 122 -0.72 -7.30 -17.44
CA ALA A 122 0.58 -7.97 -17.47
C ALA A 122 1.68 -7.17 -16.76
N ASP A 123 1.52 -5.85 -16.63
CA ASP A 123 2.44 -5.00 -15.90
C ASP A 123 2.07 -4.91 -14.40
N GLY A 124 0.88 -5.35 -13.99
CA GLY A 124 0.39 -5.28 -12.61
C GLY A 124 0.00 -3.87 -12.14
N GLY A 125 -0.04 -2.88 -13.03
CA GLY A 125 -0.31 -1.49 -12.69
C GLY A 125 -0.03 -0.49 -13.81
N LEU A 126 -0.13 0.80 -13.52
CA LEU A 126 0.21 1.88 -14.44
C LEU A 126 1.73 2.08 -14.52
N VAL A 127 2.29 1.88 -15.70
CA VAL A 127 3.72 2.11 -15.95
C VAL A 127 4.09 3.60 -15.88
N VAL A 128 5.05 3.93 -15.04
CA VAL A 128 5.71 5.25 -14.93
C VAL A 128 6.96 5.26 -15.81
N ARG A 129 7.16 6.33 -16.60
CA ARG A 129 8.22 6.40 -17.61
C ARG A 129 9.13 7.62 -17.45
N ALA A 130 10.34 7.54 -18.00
CA ALA A 130 11.29 8.65 -17.99
C ALA A 130 10.86 9.86 -18.84
N GLY A 131 9.89 9.68 -19.73
CA GLY A 131 9.39 10.74 -20.61
C GLY A 131 7.97 10.47 -21.14
N PRO A 132 7.34 11.48 -21.78
CA PRO A 132 5.95 11.41 -22.21
C PRO A 132 5.75 10.54 -23.47
N GLY A 133 5.75 9.22 -23.29
CA GLY A 133 5.54 8.28 -24.39
C GLY A 133 5.93 6.85 -24.05
N THR A 134 5.41 5.89 -24.81
CA THR A 134 5.71 4.46 -24.64
C THR A 134 7.12 4.06 -25.08
N LYS A 135 7.83 4.94 -25.79
CA LYS A 135 9.23 4.74 -26.21
C LYS A 135 10.26 5.11 -25.15
N PHE A 136 9.85 5.81 -24.09
CA PHE A 136 10.74 6.17 -23.00
C PHE A 136 10.90 5.00 -22.02
N ALA A 137 12.06 4.95 -21.37
CA ALA A 137 12.41 3.92 -20.39
C ALA A 137 11.30 3.79 -19.33
N ARG A 138 10.97 2.54 -18.99
CA ARG A 138 10.09 2.22 -17.86
C ARG A 138 10.90 2.44 -16.59
N LEU A 139 10.38 3.26 -15.67
CA LEU A 139 11.01 3.54 -14.38
C LEU A 139 10.45 2.61 -13.31
N THR A 140 9.13 2.54 -13.21
CA THR A 140 8.42 1.71 -12.22
C THR A 140 6.98 1.45 -12.69
N VAL A 141 6.22 0.69 -11.91
CA VAL A 141 4.79 0.46 -12.08
C VAL A 141 4.08 0.84 -10.79
N VAL A 142 2.98 1.61 -10.88
CA VAL A 142 2.16 1.98 -9.72
C VAL A 142 0.80 1.27 -9.76
N PRO A 143 0.33 0.69 -8.65
CA PRO A 143 -0.96 -0.01 -8.62
C PRO A 143 -2.17 0.86 -8.95
N ASN A 144 -3.28 0.19 -9.26
CA ASN A 144 -4.59 0.84 -9.31
C ASN A 144 -4.96 1.42 -7.93
N GLY A 145 -5.56 2.60 -7.88
CA GLY A 145 -5.88 3.32 -6.65
C GLY A 145 -4.74 4.19 -6.08
N THR A 146 -3.52 4.10 -6.61
CA THR A 146 -2.41 4.97 -6.16
C THR A 146 -2.73 6.44 -6.42
N ARG A 147 -2.52 7.30 -5.41
CA ARG A 147 -2.67 8.74 -5.55
C ARG A 147 -1.34 9.39 -5.93
N LEU A 148 -1.38 10.26 -6.93
CA LEU A 148 -0.23 10.94 -7.51
C LEU A 148 -0.53 12.43 -7.63
N LYS A 149 0.49 13.27 -7.45
CA LYS A 149 0.41 14.69 -7.73
C LYS A 149 0.90 14.97 -9.15
N ILE A 150 0.03 15.46 -10.02
CA ILE A 150 0.39 15.87 -11.38
C ILE A 150 0.97 17.29 -11.36
N ILE A 151 2.24 17.39 -11.76
CA ILE A 151 3.05 18.62 -11.67
C ILE A 151 3.39 19.22 -13.03
N ALA A 152 3.30 18.43 -14.11
CA ALA A 152 3.46 18.93 -15.48
C ALA A 152 2.65 18.11 -16.48
N LEU A 153 2.37 18.70 -17.65
CA LEU A 153 1.62 18.06 -18.73
C LEU A 153 2.48 18.00 -19.99
N SER A 154 2.33 16.93 -20.76
CA SER A 154 2.97 16.85 -22.09
C SER A 154 2.28 17.85 -23.04
N PRO A 155 2.96 18.34 -24.08
CA PRO A 155 2.35 19.27 -25.05
C PRO A 155 1.05 18.76 -25.67
N ASN A 156 0.94 17.44 -25.88
CA ASN A 156 -0.25 16.78 -26.43
C ASN A 156 -1.26 16.31 -25.36
N ARG A 157 -1.00 16.57 -24.08
CA ARG A 157 -1.84 16.20 -22.92
C ARG A 157 -2.26 14.73 -22.86
N LYS A 158 -1.51 13.84 -23.51
CA LYS A 158 -1.70 12.38 -23.42
C LYS A 158 -0.94 11.78 -22.22
N TRP A 159 0.05 12.51 -21.72
CA TRP A 159 0.88 12.14 -20.59
C TRP A 159 0.98 13.28 -19.59
N SER A 160 1.21 12.93 -18.34
CA SER A 160 1.45 13.87 -17.25
C SER A 160 2.68 13.44 -16.48
N GLN A 161 3.47 14.42 -16.03
CA GLN A 161 4.50 14.18 -15.05
C GLN A 161 3.83 14.12 -13.67
N ALA A 162 3.89 12.94 -13.07
CA ALA A 162 3.42 12.65 -11.73
C ALA A 162 4.59 12.72 -10.75
N GLN A 163 4.27 13.09 -9.52
CA GLN A 163 5.11 12.99 -8.35
C GLN A 163 4.45 12.03 -7.35
N SER A 164 5.23 11.07 -6.84
CA SER A 164 4.83 10.17 -5.76
C SER A 164 4.83 10.90 -4.40
N PRO A 165 4.21 10.34 -3.35
CA PRO A 165 4.35 10.87 -1.99
C PRO A 165 5.81 10.97 -1.50
N SER A 166 6.68 10.04 -1.93
CA SER A 166 8.13 10.08 -1.67
C SER A 166 8.89 11.17 -2.43
N GLY A 167 8.22 11.92 -3.32
CA GLY A 167 8.82 13.02 -4.09
C GLY A 167 9.43 12.62 -5.44
N ALA A 168 9.53 11.33 -5.74
CA ALA A 168 10.02 10.83 -7.03
C ALA A 168 9.10 11.25 -8.19
N THR A 169 9.67 11.52 -9.36
CA THR A 169 8.90 12.01 -10.52
C THR A 169 9.02 11.11 -11.75
N GLY A 170 7.96 11.06 -12.54
CA GLY A 170 7.94 10.32 -13.79
C GLY A 170 6.65 10.55 -14.59
N TRP A 171 6.61 10.05 -15.83
CA TRP A 171 5.53 10.30 -16.78
C TRP A 171 4.55 9.14 -16.84
N VAL A 172 3.26 9.45 -16.65
CA VAL A 172 2.15 8.50 -16.66
C VAL A 172 1.13 8.86 -17.74
N ARG A 173 0.39 7.86 -18.23
CA ARG A 173 -0.61 8.07 -19.28
C ARG A 173 -1.94 8.56 -18.69
N ASN A 174 -2.45 9.67 -19.23
CA ASN A 174 -3.60 10.37 -18.67
C ASN A 174 -4.91 9.58 -18.71
N SER A 175 -5.03 8.58 -19.56
CA SER A 175 -6.22 7.71 -19.64
C SER A 175 -6.46 6.89 -18.38
N TYR A 176 -5.47 6.80 -17.49
CA TYR A 176 -5.54 6.06 -16.23
C TYR A 176 -5.55 6.98 -15.02
N LEU A 177 -5.80 8.28 -15.22
CA LEU A 177 -5.82 9.26 -14.14
C LEU A 177 -7.24 9.80 -13.96
N ARG A 178 -7.76 9.70 -12.75
CA ARG A 178 -9.01 10.34 -12.34
C ARG A 178 -8.69 11.49 -11.39
N PRO A 179 -9.19 12.72 -11.63
CA PRO A 179 -9.06 13.81 -10.66
C PRO A 179 -9.57 13.34 -9.30
N THR A 180 -8.77 13.58 -8.27
CA THR A 180 -9.16 13.33 -6.88
C THR A 180 -8.82 14.57 -6.07
N THR A 181 -9.50 14.77 -4.95
CA THR A 181 -9.04 15.78 -4.01
C THR A 181 -7.69 15.33 -3.47
N ALA A 182 -6.87 16.27 -3.01
CA ALA A 182 -5.75 15.91 -2.15
C ALA A 182 -6.21 14.88 -1.10
N PRO A 183 -5.34 13.97 -0.63
CA PRO A 183 -5.59 13.35 0.67
C PRO A 183 -6.04 14.48 1.60
N ALA A 184 -7.11 14.27 2.36
CA ALA A 184 -7.53 15.26 3.32
C ALA A 184 -6.32 15.54 4.21
N GLN A 185 -5.62 16.65 3.94
CA GLN A 185 -4.80 17.27 4.95
C GLN A 185 -5.80 17.55 6.05
N SER A 186 -5.49 17.09 7.26
CA SER A 186 -6.17 17.51 8.48
C SER A 186 -6.26 19.04 8.42
N GLN A 187 -7.43 19.57 8.01
CA GLN A 187 -7.74 20.96 8.25
C GLN A 187 -7.77 21.11 9.78
N PRO A 188 -7.25 22.20 10.35
CA PRO A 188 -7.33 22.41 11.79
C PRO A 188 -8.81 22.42 12.19
N GLN A 189 -9.27 21.33 12.80
CA GLN A 189 -10.51 21.33 13.55
C GLN A 189 -10.31 22.23 14.77
N PRO A 190 -11.29 23.05 15.16
CA PRO A 190 -11.32 23.64 16.50
C PRO A 190 -11.19 22.50 17.51
N GLN A 191 -10.09 22.51 18.26
CA GLN A 191 -9.60 21.44 19.13
C GLN A 191 -10.63 21.10 20.22
N PRO A 192 -11.25 19.90 20.21
CA PRO A 192 -11.78 19.30 21.41
C PRO A 192 -10.60 18.78 22.25
N GLN A 193 -10.71 18.90 23.58
CA GLN A 193 -9.77 18.38 24.59
C GLN A 193 -9.19 16.99 24.27
N PRO A 194 -7.97 16.68 24.75
CA PRO A 194 -7.21 15.48 24.39
C PRO A 194 -8.03 14.21 24.59
N GLN A 195 -8.53 13.67 23.48
CA GLN A 195 -8.86 12.26 23.39
C GLN A 195 -7.59 11.54 22.92
N PRO A 196 -7.22 10.40 23.52
CA PRO A 196 -6.12 9.60 23.03
C PRO A 196 -6.34 9.30 21.55
N LEU A 197 -5.36 9.62 20.69
CA LEU A 197 -5.36 9.06 19.34
C LEU A 197 -5.41 7.52 19.47
N PRO A 198 -6.06 6.81 18.54
CA PRO A 198 -5.94 5.36 18.49
C PRO A 198 -4.44 5.00 18.50
N ALA A 199 -4.03 4.15 19.44
CA ALA A 199 -2.66 3.68 19.54
C ALA A 199 -2.17 3.22 18.16
N GLY A 200 -1.08 3.82 17.67
CA GLY A 200 -0.44 3.41 16.43
C GLY A 200 0.03 1.95 16.50
N PRO A 201 0.29 1.29 15.35
CA PRO A 201 0.84 -0.06 15.36
C PRO A 201 2.10 -0.13 16.21
N THR A 202 2.29 -1.24 16.92
CA THR A 202 3.47 -1.44 17.76
C THR A 202 4.71 -1.68 16.92
N THR A 203 5.82 -1.07 17.30
CA THR A 203 7.11 -1.26 16.66
C THR A 203 7.97 -2.27 17.41
N SER A 204 8.88 -2.93 16.69
CA SER A 204 9.97 -3.72 17.25
C SER A 204 11.29 -3.35 16.58
N MET A 205 12.42 -3.65 17.20
CA MET A 205 13.74 -3.34 16.64
C MET A 205 14.36 -4.59 16.04
N ILE A 206 15.03 -4.41 14.90
CA ILE A 206 15.97 -5.36 14.34
C ILE A 206 17.32 -4.71 14.09
N THR A 207 18.36 -5.53 14.05
CA THR A 207 19.69 -5.14 13.58
C THR A 207 19.86 -5.79 12.22
N THR A 208 20.13 -4.98 11.20
CA THR A 208 20.36 -5.50 9.84
C THR A 208 21.58 -6.43 9.83
N PRO A 209 21.67 -7.36 8.86
CA PRO A 209 22.81 -8.24 8.73
C PRO A 209 24.17 -7.51 8.66
N GLY A 210 25.26 -8.28 8.77
CA GLY A 210 26.63 -7.79 8.63
C GLY A 210 27.03 -7.33 7.21
N TRP A 211 26.07 -7.06 6.34
CA TRP A 211 26.25 -6.56 4.97
C TRP A 211 25.24 -5.43 4.66
N PRO A 212 25.52 -4.58 3.66
CA PRO A 212 24.61 -3.49 3.29
C PRO A 212 23.22 -4.04 2.96
N THR A 213 22.19 -3.39 3.49
CA THR A 213 20.79 -3.85 3.36
C THR A 213 19.98 -2.78 2.66
N THR A 214 19.46 -3.11 1.48
CA THR A 214 18.61 -2.20 0.71
C THR A 214 17.23 -2.10 1.34
N VAL A 215 16.74 -0.87 1.48
CA VAL A 215 15.35 -0.56 1.81
C VAL A 215 14.66 -0.15 0.53
N TYR A 216 13.56 -0.82 0.21
CA TYR A 216 12.79 -0.68 -1.01
C TYR A 216 11.51 0.11 -0.75
N GLU A 217 11.01 0.79 -1.78
CA GLU A 217 9.70 1.47 -1.71
C GLU A 217 8.51 0.50 -1.66
N PHE A 218 8.69 -0.74 -2.11
CA PHE A 218 7.67 -1.79 -2.11
C PHE A 218 8.31 -3.14 -1.74
N PRO A 219 7.56 -4.12 -1.19
CA PRO A 219 8.09 -5.42 -0.79
C PRO A 219 8.29 -6.37 -1.98
N ASN A 220 9.16 -5.97 -2.92
CA ASN A 220 9.62 -6.82 -4.02
C ASN A 220 11.01 -6.41 -4.51
N ASP A 221 11.77 -7.37 -5.04
CA ASP A 221 13.18 -7.20 -5.41
C ASP A 221 13.43 -6.26 -6.61
N THR A 222 12.37 -5.91 -7.35
CA THR A 222 12.45 -5.02 -8.52
C THR A 222 12.04 -3.59 -8.19
N ALA A 223 11.63 -3.31 -6.95
CA ALA A 223 11.23 -1.98 -6.52
C ALA A 223 12.42 -1.02 -6.48
N PRO A 224 12.19 0.30 -6.67
CA PRO A 224 13.21 1.30 -6.41
C PRO A 224 13.74 1.19 -4.97
N SER A 225 15.05 1.38 -4.81
CA SER A 225 15.67 1.52 -3.49
C SER A 225 15.36 2.90 -2.93
N LEU A 226 14.76 2.97 -1.75
CA LEU A 226 14.62 4.19 -0.98
C LEU A 226 15.99 4.62 -0.42
N THR A 227 16.71 3.67 0.20
CA THR A 227 18.04 3.88 0.75
C THR A 227 18.77 2.54 0.90
N VAL A 228 20.06 2.59 1.22
CA VAL A 228 20.86 1.41 1.57
C VAL A 228 21.42 1.64 2.97
N LEU A 229 21.02 0.78 3.90
CA LEU A 229 21.49 0.80 5.27
C LEU A 229 22.87 0.17 5.36
N ASN A 230 23.69 0.74 6.25
CA ASN A 230 24.99 0.18 6.57
C ASN A 230 24.82 -1.20 7.25
N PRO A 231 25.85 -2.06 7.20
CA PRO A 231 25.89 -3.29 8.00
C PRO A 231 25.58 -3.04 9.48
N ASN A 232 24.83 -3.94 10.11
CA ASN A 232 24.46 -3.86 11.52
C ASN A 232 23.71 -2.57 11.93
N SER A 233 22.97 -1.97 11.00
CA SER A 233 22.16 -0.78 11.29
C SER A 233 20.92 -1.17 12.10
N PRO A 234 20.56 -0.41 13.15
CA PRO A 234 19.31 -0.60 13.86
C PRO A 234 18.14 -0.04 13.06
N VAL A 235 17.04 -0.78 13.00
CA VAL A 235 15.86 -0.40 12.22
C VAL A 235 14.59 -0.78 12.97
N ALA A 236 13.62 0.13 12.97
CA ALA A 236 12.30 -0.14 13.51
C ALA A 236 11.43 -0.87 12.48
N VAL A 237 10.88 -2.00 12.89
CA VAL A 237 9.90 -2.81 12.15
C VAL A 237 8.50 -2.48 12.67
N VAL A 238 7.61 -2.15 11.74
CA VAL A 238 6.19 -1.83 12.00
C VAL A 238 5.29 -3.02 11.71
N GLU A 239 5.65 -3.84 10.71
CA GLU A 239 4.82 -4.96 10.27
C GLU A 239 5.69 -6.08 9.69
N GLN A 240 5.36 -7.33 10.05
CA GLN A 240 5.93 -8.54 9.44
C GLN A 240 5.06 -8.91 8.24
N LEU A 241 5.67 -9.09 7.07
CA LEU A 241 4.98 -9.42 5.83
C LEU A 241 5.28 -10.88 5.42
N HIS A 242 4.89 -11.24 4.19
CA HIS A 242 5.16 -12.56 3.64
C HIS A 242 6.60 -12.69 3.11
N GLN A 243 7.10 -13.92 3.01
CA GLN A 243 8.35 -14.24 2.29
C GLN A 243 9.55 -13.43 2.78
N ASP A 244 9.72 -13.34 4.11
CA ASP A 244 10.83 -12.66 4.78
C ASP A 244 10.90 -11.15 4.54
N TRP A 245 9.82 -10.52 4.05
CA TRP A 245 9.73 -9.06 4.00
C TRP A 245 9.24 -8.48 5.32
N VAL A 246 9.81 -7.34 5.69
CA VAL A 246 9.34 -6.52 6.80
C VAL A 246 9.11 -5.09 6.34
N LYS A 247 8.06 -4.47 6.88
CA LYS A 247 7.81 -3.04 6.76
C LYS A 247 8.56 -2.31 7.88
N VAL A 248 9.33 -1.30 7.52
CA VAL A 248 10.23 -0.57 8.41
C VAL A 248 10.00 0.92 8.37
N LEU A 249 10.44 1.62 9.41
CA LEU A 249 10.59 3.08 9.42
C LEU A 249 12.07 3.45 9.31
N VAL A 250 12.39 4.25 8.30
CA VAL A 250 13.74 4.78 8.06
C VAL A 250 13.61 6.25 7.68
N ASP A 251 14.34 7.12 8.38
CA ASP A 251 14.35 8.58 8.15
C ASP A 251 12.95 9.22 8.09
N GLY A 252 12.04 8.75 8.95
CA GLY A 252 10.66 9.23 9.03
C GLY A 252 9.72 8.64 7.96
N GLN A 253 10.21 7.77 7.07
CA GLN A 253 9.42 7.19 5.98
C GLN A 253 9.23 5.69 6.15
N GLU A 254 8.12 5.18 5.60
CA GLU A 254 7.88 3.74 5.50
C GLU A 254 8.68 3.15 4.33
N GLY A 255 9.33 2.01 4.57
CA GLY A 255 10.04 1.25 3.55
C GLY A 255 9.92 -0.26 3.81
N TYR A 256 10.53 -1.05 2.93
CA TYR A 256 10.46 -2.51 2.99
C TYR A 256 11.86 -3.11 2.84
N LEU A 257 12.21 -4.11 3.65
CA LEU A 257 13.49 -4.83 3.50
C LEU A 257 13.32 -6.32 3.75
N HIS A 258 14.30 -7.12 3.32
CA HIS A 258 14.40 -8.54 3.66
C HIS A 258 14.93 -8.72 5.08
N SER A 259 14.21 -9.46 5.93
CA SER A 259 14.60 -9.79 7.30
C SER A 259 15.62 -10.93 7.38
N GLN A 260 16.03 -11.51 6.25
CA GLN A 260 16.99 -12.62 6.25
C GLN A 260 18.33 -12.20 6.85
N GLY A 261 18.71 -12.90 7.93
CA GLY A 261 19.95 -12.61 8.66
C GLY A 261 19.87 -11.42 9.61
N ALA A 262 18.73 -10.74 9.70
CA ALA A 262 18.49 -9.74 10.73
C ALA A 262 18.29 -10.41 12.08
N THR A 263 18.74 -9.75 13.15
CA THR A 263 18.57 -10.25 14.53
C THR A 263 17.62 -9.34 15.30
N PRO A 264 16.80 -9.88 16.24
CA PRO A 264 15.98 -9.07 17.11
C PRO A 264 16.82 -8.10 17.97
N GLY A 265 16.28 -6.90 18.19
CA GLY A 265 16.94 -5.82 18.93
C GLY A 265 17.72 -4.88 18.01
N GLY A 266 18.26 -3.79 18.55
CA GLY A 266 19.02 -2.83 17.76
C GLY A 266 19.14 -1.48 18.47
N GLY A 267 20.23 -0.77 18.23
CA GLY A 267 20.55 0.47 18.92
C GLY A 267 20.99 0.20 20.36
N ALA A 268 21.12 1.27 21.15
CA ALA A 268 21.47 1.16 22.55
C ALA A 268 20.22 0.96 23.40
N SER A 269 20.29 0.08 24.39
CA SER A 269 19.22 -0.13 25.36
C SER A 269 19.76 -0.12 26.78
N THR A 270 18.90 0.20 27.74
CA THR A 270 19.22 0.04 29.16
C THR A 270 19.26 -1.43 29.56
N THR A 271 19.69 -1.73 30.78
CA THR A 271 19.69 -3.10 31.31
C THR A 271 18.28 -3.71 31.36
N GLU A 272 17.26 -2.88 31.52
CA GLU A 272 15.84 -3.25 31.51
C GLU A 272 15.29 -3.46 30.08
N GLY A 273 16.07 -3.13 29.05
CA GLY A 273 15.67 -3.26 27.64
C GLY A 273 14.97 -2.03 27.05
N MET A 274 14.90 -0.91 27.77
CA MET A 274 14.35 0.34 27.24
C MET A 274 15.28 0.94 26.19
N GLN A 275 14.77 1.40 25.05
CA GLN A 275 15.58 2.04 24.00
C GLN A 275 16.14 3.39 24.49
N VAL A 276 17.42 3.63 24.22
CA VAL A 276 18.11 4.91 24.44
C VAL A 276 18.88 5.32 23.19
N GLY A 277 19.49 6.51 23.19
CA GLY A 277 19.99 7.16 21.99
C GLY A 277 18.84 7.68 21.14
N LEU A 278 17.88 8.36 21.78
CA LEU A 278 16.67 8.87 21.16
C LEU A 278 16.66 10.41 21.15
N SER A 279 16.14 10.95 20.04
CA SER A 279 15.74 12.34 19.91
C SER A 279 14.22 12.40 19.80
N CYS A 280 13.59 13.13 20.72
CA CYS A 280 12.15 13.26 20.80
C CYS A 280 11.73 14.73 20.67
N ALA A 281 10.58 14.97 20.06
CA ALA A 281 9.98 16.29 19.98
C ALA A 281 8.45 16.21 20.14
N GLY A 282 7.88 17.23 20.79
CA GLY A 282 6.44 17.46 20.87
C GLY A 282 6.06 18.79 20.22
N THR A 283 4.84 18.85 19.69
CA THR A 283 4.37 19.98 18.86
C THR A 283 3.44 20.93 19.61
N GLU A 284 2.85 20.51 20.74
CA GLU A 284 2.02 21.35 21.58
C GLU A 284 2.14 20.98 23.08
N PRO A 285 2.79 21.82 23.91
CA PRO A 285 3.70 22.90 23.54
C PRO A 285 4.92 22.38 22.76
N PHE A 286 5.67 23.28 22.11
CA PHE A 286 6.90 22.89 21.41
C PHE A 286 8.01 22.56 22.42
N TRP A 287 8.48 21.32 22.41
CA TRP A 287 9.57 20.89 23.26
C TRP A 287 10.44 19.84 22.57
N THR A 288 11.67 19.71 23.05
CA THR A 288 12.55 18.59 22.69
C THR A 288 12.98 17.82 23.93
N TYR A 289 13.23 16.53 23.75
CA TYR A 289 13.77 15.67 24.78
C TYR A 289 14.80 14.72 24.17
N GLN A 290 16.03 14.81 24.64
CA GLN A 290 17.11 13.90 24.24
C GLN A 290 17.27 12.83 25.32
N ILE A 291 17.37 11.56 24.91
CA ILE A 291 17.72 10.42 25.77
C ILE A 291 19.03 9.84 25.23
N ASN A 292 20.15 10.20 25.84
CA ASN A 292 21.46 9.77 25.38
C ASN A 292 21.75 8.31 25.76
N THR A 293 22.72 7.71 25.08
CA THR A 293 23.10 6.30 25.26
C THR A 293 23.67 5.99 26.65
N ASP A 294 24.17 7.00 27.36
CA ASP A 294 24.68 6.90 28.74
C ASP A 294 23.58 7.10 29.81
N GLY A 295 22.33 7.28 29.39
CA GLY A 295 21.19 7.53 30.28
C GLY A 295 21.04 8.99 30.72
N THR A 296 21.88 9.91 30.25
CA THR A 296 21.66 11.35 30.42
C THR A 296 20.53 11.83 29.52
N THR A 297 19.86 12.89 29.96
CA THR A 297 18.67 13.44 29.33
C THR A 297 18.72 14.95 29.30
N VAL A 298 18.14 15.55 28.26
CA VAL A 298 18.02 17.00 28.13
C VAL A 298 16.61 17.33 27.68
N PHE A 299 15.87 18.07 28.51
CA PHE A 299 14.56 18.64 28.14
C PHE A 299 14.72 20.12 27.80
N GLU A 300 14.13 20.55 26.70
CA GLU A 300 14.08 21.96 26.31
C GLU A 300 12.65 22.35 25.94
N ASP A 301 12.09 23.35 26.64
CA ASP A 301 10.84 24.01 26.24
C ASP A 301 11.17 25.11 25.24
N VAL A 302 11.05 24.76 23.95
CA VAL A 302 11.38 25.62 22.80
C VAL A 302 10.46 26.84 22.72
N GLY A 303 9.26 26.74 23.32
CA GLY A 303 8.32 27.86 23.42
C GLY A 303 8.67 28.88 24.50
N SER A 304 9.65 28.59 25.36
CA SER A 304 10.02 29.42 26.52
C SER A 304 11.46 29.95 26.42
N GLN A 305 11.77 30.93 27.27
CA GLN A 305 13.16 31.41 27.48
C GLN A 305 13.88 30.65 28.61
N GLY A 306 13.33 29.51 29.05
CA GLY A 306 13.90 28.70 30.11
C GLY A 306 15.21 28.02 29.68
N ALA A 307 16.13 27.82 30.63
CA ALA A 307 17.32 27.02 30.36
C ALA A 307 16.95 25.53 30.22
N PRO A 308 17.63 24.76 29.34
CA PRO A 308 17.42 23.32 29.24
C PRO A 308 17.64 22.60 30.57
N ILE A 309 16.80 21.62 30.85
CA ILE A 309 16.89 20.78 32.06
C ILE A 309 17.68 19.53 31.70
N ALA A 310 18.96 19.52 32.08
CA ALA A 310 19.80 18.32 31.98
C ALA A 310 19.63 17.44 33.23
N SER A 311 19.49 16.13 33.06
CA SER A 311 19.30 15.17 34.15
C SER A 311 19.82 13.77 33.76
N THR A 312 19.86 12.85 34.71
CA THR A 312 20.19 11.44 34.46
C THR A 312 19.02 10.57 34.89
N MET A 313 18.66 9.57 34.07
CA MET A 313 17.65 8.59 34.46
C MET A 313 18.16 7.78 35.66
N ASN A 314 17.40 7.80 36.75
CA ASN A 314 17.77 7.12 38.00
C ASN A 314 16.82 5.99 38.39
N GLN A 315 15.65 5.92 37.75
CA GLN A 315 14.69 4.83 37.91
C GLN A 315 14.08 4.51 36.55
N ILE A 316 14.09 3.24 36.16
CA ILE A 316 13.42 2.71 34.97
C ILE A 316 12.58 1.53 35.44
N ASN A 317 11.28 1.56 35.18
CA ASN A 317 10.36 0.50 35.54
C ASN A 317 9.69 -0.06 34.29
N GLY A 318 9.74 -1.38 34.15
CA GLY A 318 9.17 -2.12 33.04
C GLY A 318 10.06 -3.30 32.66
N THR A 319 9.45 -4.38 32.19
CA THR A 319 10.15 -5.53 31.57
C THR A 319 9.88 -5.61 30.06
N SER A 320 8.97 -4.78 29.59
CA SER A 320 8.58 -4.57 28.19
C SER A 320 7.91 -3.20 28.09
N TYR A 321 7.73 -2.70 26.88
CA TYR A 321 6.94 -1.49 26.67
C TYR A 321 5.50 -1.63 27.23
N PRO A 322 4.94 -0.56 27.81
CA PRO A 322 5.57 0.75 28.01
C PRO A 322 6.59 0.76 29.17
N TYR A 323 7.71 1.46 28.97
CA TYR A 323 8.67 1.71 30.05
C TYR A 323 8.37 3.06 30.69
N THR A 324 8.48 3.15 32.01
CA THR A 324 8.41 4.43 32.73
C THR A 324 9.76 4.76 33.32
N PHE A 325 10.13 6.04 33.34
CA PHE A 325 11.39 6.48 33.91
C PHE A 325 11.26 7.79 34.69
N GLN A 326 12.23 8.04 35.57
CA GLN A 326 12.41 9.32 36.24
C GLN A 326 13.79 9.89 35.93
N ALA A 327 13.84 11.16 35.54
CA ALA A 327 15.06 11.92 35.29
C ALA A 327 14.92 13.32 35.93
N GLY A 328 15.49 13.48 37.13
CA GLY A 328 15.35 14.72 37.90
C GLY A 328 13.88 15.05 38.19
N PRO A 329 13.38 16.25 37.80
CA PRO A 329 11.99 16.65 38.02
C PRO A 329 11.00 16.07 36.99
N ILE A 330 11.49 15.37 35.97
CA ILE A 330 10.68 14.85 34.85
C ILE A 330 10.42 13.36 35.06
N THR A 331 9.17 12.95 34.87
CA THR A 331 8.82 11.53 34.70
C THR A 331 8.36 11.32 33.27
N GLY A 332 8.72 10.17 32.70
CA GLY A 332 8.37 9.85 31.32
C GLY A 332 7.85 8.43 31.17
N GLN A 333 7.09 8.21 30.10
CA GLN A 333 6.66 6.90 29.63
C GLN A 333 7.01 6.79 28.14
N LEU A 334 7.90 5.85 27.81
CA LEU A 334 8.25 5.53 26.44
C LEU A 334 7.40 4.35 25.96
N ASN A 335 6.72 4.53 24.84
CA ASN A 335 5.85 3.55 24.19
C ASN A 335 6.47 3.14 22.84
N ASN A 336 6.42 1.86 22.48
CA ASN A 336 6.83 1.37 21.16
C ASN A 336 5.66 1.43 20.17
N GLN A 337 5.03 2.58 20.02
CA GLN A 337 3.93 2.79 19.09
C GLN A 337 4.35 3.78 18.01
N VAL A 338 3.95 3.51 16.76
CA VAL A 338 4.16 4.47 15.68
C VAL A 338 3.48 5.79 16.05
N CYS A 339 4.27 6.86 16.02
CA CYS A 339 3.88 8.20 16.40
C CYS A 339 3.95 9.12 15.18
N SER A 340 3.03 10.08 15.08
CA SER A 340 3.06 11.16 14.10
C SER A 340 3.02 12.49 14.84
N ASP A 341 3.83 13.44 14.37
CA ASP A 341 3.91 14.79 14.96
C ASP A 341 2.72 15.69 14.57
N GLY A 342 1.84 15.21 13.69
CA GLY A 342 0.67 15.94 13.19
C GLY A 342 0.99 17.15 12.29
N MET A 343 2.28 17.42 12.04
CA MET A 343 2.75 18.55 11.23
C MET A 343 3.40 18.11 9.92
N SER A 344 3.87 16.86 9.86
CA SER A 344 4.50 16.26 8.70
C SER A 344 3.92 14.87 8.40
N ASP A 345 4.25 14.35 7.22
CA ASP A 345 3.96 12.95 6.86
C ASP A 345 4.98 11.98 7.50
N ASN A 346 5.89 12.47 8.36
CA ASN A 346 6.89 11.62 8.98
C ASN A 346 6.28 10.76 10.09
N LEU A 347 6.73 9.52 10.14
CA LEU A 347 6.37 8.54 11.16
C LEU A 347 7.58 8.20 12.02
N TYR A 348 7.32 8.07 13.31
CA TYR A 348 8.33 7.88 14.33
C TYR A 348 8.10 6.55 15.04
N PRO A 349 9.14 5.76 15.36
CA PRO A 349 8.92 4.43 15.91
C PRO A 349 8.45 4.40 17.36
N TRP A 350 8.60 5.50 18.09
CA TRP A 350 8.22 5.60 19.50
C TRP A 350 7.39 6.85 19.77
N GLU A 351 6.51 6.70 20.75
CA GLU A 351 5.81 7.79 21.40
C GLU A 351 6.40 7.98 22.81
N LEU A 352 6.55 9.23 23.22
CA LEU A 352 7.00 9.62 24.54
C LEU A 352 5.96 10.52 25.20
N LEU A 353 5.51 10.12 26.39
CA LEU A 353 4.73 10.95 27.29
C LEU A 353 5.65 11.46 28.39
N LEU A 354 5.64 12.77 28.67
CA LEU A 354 6.40 13.38 29.74
C LEU A 354 5.48 14.13 30.69
N ASN A 355 5.65 13.96 32.00
CA ASN A 355 5.10 14.86 32.99
C ASN A 355 6.16 15.90 33.34
N VAL A 356 5.90 17.14 32.95
CA VAL A 356 6.81 18.28 33.08
C VAL A 356 6.09 19.45 33.74
N THR A 357 6.85 20.38 34.32
CA THR A 357 6.30 21.65 34.78
C THR A 357 6.61 22.71 33.73
N LEU A 358 5.58 23.18 33.01
CA LEU A 358 5.70 24.31 32.07
C LEU A 358 4.81 25.45 32.55
N ASN A 359 5.32 26.68 32.45
CA ASN A 359 4.65 27.88 32.94
C ASN A 359 4.15 27.77 34.41
N GLY A 360 4.91 27.08 35.26
CA GLY A 360 4.60 26.89 36.68
C GLY A 360 3.48 25.89 36.99
N SER A 361 2.98 25.15 35.99
CA SER A 361 1.96 24.10 36.17
C SER A 361 2.46 22.75 35.67
N GLN A 362 2.18 21.69 36.42
CA GLN A 362 2.42 20.34 35.93
C GLN A 362 1.46 20.00 34.79
N GLN A 363 2.01 19.42 33.73
CA GLN A 363 1.26 18.96 32.58
C GLN A 363 1.92 17.73 31.98
N THR A 364 1.08 16.86 31.42
CA THR A 364 1.52 15.74 30.60
C THR A 364 1.59 16.20 29.15
N VAL A 365 2.74 16.05 28.52
CA VAL A 365 2.97 16.38 27.11
C VAL A 365 3.33 15.12 26.33
N GLN A 366 2.92 15.07 25.07
CA GLN A 366 3.15 13.95 24.16
C GLN A 366 4.09 14.37 23.03
N GLY A 367 4.98 13.47 22.63
CA GLY A 367 5.91 13.68 21.53
C GLY A 367 6.32 12.37 20.88
N CYS A 368 6.98 12.49 19.73
CA CYS A 368 7.45 11.37 18.94
C CYS A 368 8.98 11.28 19.00
N CYS A 369 9.54 10.07 18.99
CA CYS A 369 10.99 9.86 19.06
C CYS A 369 11.53 9.08 17.87
N THR A 370 12.77 9.38 17.50
CA THR A 370 13.60 8.62 16.55
C THR A 370 14.96 8.31 17.16
N LEU A 371 15.69 7.35 16.58
CA LEU A 371 17.10 7.14 16.91
C LEU A 371 17.94 8.37 16.53
N GLN A 372 18.98 8.63 17.33
CA GLN A 372 19.99 9.68 17.13
C GLN A 372 20.99 9.35 16.03
#